data_AF-A0A7C5QJH8-F1
#
_entry.id   AF-A0A7C5QJH8-F1
#
_cell.length_a   1.000
_cell.length_b   1.000
_cell.length_c   1.000
_cell.angle_alpha   90.00
_cell.angle_beta   90.00
_cell.angle_gamma   90.00
#
_symmetry.space_group_name_H-M   'P 1'
#
loop_
_entity.id
_entity.type
_entity.pdbx_description
1 polymer ?
#
loop_
_entity_poly.entity_id
_entity_poly.type
_entity_poly.pdbx_seq_one_letter_code
_entity_poly.pdbx_strand_id
1 'polypeptide(L)'
;MNSAPPTPGCLPARPHKLPLQALQKARIKNAPERGDAVRVTFNSKGVKESRGQALVEFALVVPLLALLLFAIIQYGFIFNAYMTVRHGAHVTARTLALAGAITNNAPAIARQAIQPTLDPANLTSVIVQTRTIVSPNDAYYVRLEYRFPLYLRFVVPGTTNNTLMIRAAALYRRS
;
A
#
# COMPACT_ATOMS: atom_id res chain seq x y z
N MET A 1 79.54 74.50 -64.29
CA MET A 1 78.35 74.86 -65.11
C MET A 1 77.90 73.62 -65.88
N ASN A 2 76.59 73.55 -66.21
CA ASN A 2 75.93 72.64 -67.16
C ASN A 2 75.55 71.20 -66.73
N SER A 3 74.29 71.08 -66.27
CA SER A 3 73.19 70.19 -66.76
C SER A 3 73.35 69.45 -68.12
N ALA A 4 72.68 68.32 -68.45
CA ALA A 4 71.78 67.39 -67.71
C ALA A 4 71.69 65.95 -68.38
N PRO A 5 70.53 65.25 -68.65
CA PRO A 5 70.30 63.79 -68.36
C PRO A 5 70.06 62.91 -69.64
N PRO A 6 69.34 61.73 -69.71
CA PRO A 6 68.70 60.80 -68.73
C PRO A 6 68.77 59.23 -68.98
N THR A 7 68.30 58.39 -68.02
CA THR A 7 67.76 56.97 -68.15
C THR A 7 68.63 55.81 -68.72
N PRO A 8 68.22 54.50 -68.64
CA PRO A 8 67.24 53.78 -67.80
C PRO A 8 67.86 52.62 -66.95
N GLY A 9 67.04 51.85 -66.21
CA GLY A 9 67.51 50.82 -65.27
C GLY A 9 67.81 49.41 -65.83
N CYS A 10 68.41 48.55 -65.00
CA CYS A 10 68.63 47.13 -65.29
C CYS A 10 68.58 46.29 -63.99
N LEU A 11 67.76 45.22 -63.96
CA LEU A 11 67.72 44.26 -62.85
C LEU A 11 68.68 43.08 -63.12
N PRO A 12 69.46 42.62 -62.13
CA PRO A 12 70.20 41.37 -62.26
C PRO A 12 69.32 40.12 -62.12
N ALA A 13 69.38 39.27 -63.15
CA ALA A 13 69.18 37.82 -63.22
C ALA A 13 68.30 37.10 -62.18
N ARG A 14 67.23 36.43 -62.67
CA ARG A 14 66.61 35.28 -61.97
C ARG A 14 67.56 34.08 -61.97
N PRO A 15 67.83 33.41 -60.82
CA PRO A 15 68.52 32.12 -60.82
C PRO A 15 67.65 31.04 -61.46
N HIS A 16 68.27 30.24 -62.33
CA HIS A 16 67.59 29.22 -63.12
C HIS A 16 67.44 27.90 -62.33
N LYS A 17 66.25 27.29 -62.43
CA LYS A 17 65.90 25.89 -62.06
C LYS A 17 66.28 25.42 -60.65
N LEU A 18 65.34 25.50 -59.71
CA LEU A 18 65.33 24.58 -58.57
C LEU A 18 64.91 23.17 -59.05
N PRO A 19 65.62 22.09 -58.68
CA PRO A 19 65.19 20.74 -59.00
C PRO A 19 64.00 20.32 -58.12
N LEU A 20 62.90 19.89 -58.76
CA LEU A 20 61.64 19.50 -58.11
C LEU A 20 61.78 18.45 -56.99
N GLN A 21 62.84 17.63 -57.06
CA GLN A 21 63.15 16.61 -56.05
C GLN A 21 63.42 17.19 -54.64
N ALA A 22 63.81 18.46 -54.53
CA ALA A 22 64.03 19.14 -53.24
C ALA A 22 62.72 19.35 -52.45
N LEU A 23 61.57 19.54 -53.13
CA LEU A 23 60.28 19.76 -52.46
C LEU A 23 59.65 18.46 -51.94
N GLN A 24 60.02 17.31 -52.50
CA GLN A 24 59.43 16.02 -52.13
C GLN A 24 59.96 15.46 -50.80
N LYS A 25 61.20 15.80 -50.41
CA LYS A 25 61.79 15.39 -49.12
C LYS A 25 61.37 16.24 -47.92
N ALA A 26 60.75 17.41 -48.15
CA ALA A 26 60.37 18.34 -47.08
C ALA A 26 58.96 18.09 -46.50
N ARG A 27 58.13 17.23 -47.12
CA ARG A 27 56.67 17.22 -46.87
C ARG A 27 56.17 16.31 -45.74
N ILE A 28 56.97 15.38 -45.21
CA ILE A 28 56.53 14.48 -44.12
C ILE A 28 57.67 14.26 -43.12
N LYS A 29 57.74 15.10 -42.07
CA LYS A 29 58.57 14.86 -40.88
C LYS A 29 57.93 15.20 -39.53
N ASN A 30 56.66 15.63 -39.51
CA ASN A 30 55.88 15.86 -38.29
C ASN A 30 54.54 15.13 -38.39
N ALA A 31 54.54 13.82 -38.19
CA ALA A 31 53.33 13.10 -37.77
C ALA A 31 53.38 13.04 -36.23
N PRO A 32 52.33 13.45 -35.50
CA PRO A 32 52.33 13.32 -34.04
C PRO A 32 52.40 11.84 -33.68
N GLU A 33 53.33 11.47 -32.80
CA GLU A 33 53.46 10.09 -32.39
C GLU A 33 52.17 9.64 -31.70
N ARG A 34 51.82 8.37 -31.97
CA ARG A 34 50.55 7.76 -31.62
C ARG A 34 50.47 7.60 -30.10
N GLY A 35 49.93 8.62 -29.44
CA GLY A 35 49.93 8.73 -27.98
C GLY A 35 49.49 7.44 -27.31
N ASP A 36 50.31 6.98 -26.36
CA ASP A 36 50.05 5.78 -25.58
C ASP A 36 48.65 5.85 -24.98
N ALA A 37 47.84 4.85 -25.32
CA ALA A 37 46.52 4.67 -24.74
C ALA A 37 46.70 4.23 -23.28
N VAL A 38 46.90 5.19 -22.38
CA VAL A 38 46.90 5.00 -20.92
C VAL A 38 45.54 4.41 -20.55
N ARG A 39 45.50 3.08 -20.46
CA ARG A 39 44.34 2.33 -20.00
C ARG A 39 44.15 2.64 -18.51
N VAL A 40 43.33 3.65 -18.23
CA VAL A 40 42.80 3.90 -16.90
C VAL A 40 41.85 2.74 -16.57
N THR A 41 42.41 1.65 -16.06
CA THR A 41 41.63 0.58 -15.45
C THR A 41 41.03 1.11 -14.17
N PHE A 42 39.81 1.62 -14.25
CA PHE A 42 38.99 1.92 -13.09
C PHE A 42 38.74 0.61 -12.33
N ASN A 43 39.57 0.36 -11.32
CA ASN A 43 39.36 -0.73 -10.38
C ASN A 43 38.12 -0.39 -9.55
N SER A 44 36.96 -0.84 -10.02
CA SER A 44 35.68 -0.73 -9.32
C SER A 44 35.70 -1.63 -8.08
N LYS A 45 36.33 -1.13 -7.01
CA LYS A 45 36.19 -1.71 -5.67
C LYS A 45 34.71 -1.78 -5.36
N GLY A 46 34.20 -3.01 -5.22
CA GLY A 46 32.79 -3.28 -5.02
C GLY A 46 32.22 -2.41 -3.90
N VAL A 47 31.11 -1.72 -4.21
CA VAL A 47 30.33 -0.99 -3.22
C VAL A 47 29.88 -2.00 -2.17
N LYS A 48 30.31 -1.82 -0.92
CA LYS A 48 29.89 -2.72 0.18
C LYS A 48 28.39 -2.56 0.41
N GLU A 49 27.61 -3.55 -0.05
CA GLU A 49 26.14 -3.56 -0.08
C GLU A 49 25.48 -3.45 1.31
N SER A 50 26.26 -3.67 2.38
CA SER A 50 25.81 -3.74 3.78
C SER A 50 25.07 -2.50 4.30
N ARG A 51 25.19 -1.33 3.65
CA ARG A 51 24.52 -0.09 4.10
C ARG A 51 23.07 0.06 3.63
N GLY A 52 22.65 -0.65 2.57
CA GLY A 52 21.27 -0.64 2.08
C GLY A 52 20.42 -1.79 2.63
N GLN A 53 21.06 -2.93 2.88
CA GLN A 53 20.38 -4.19 3.24
C GLN A 53 19.47 -4.07 4.48
N ALA A 54 19.99 -3.53 5.60
CA ALA A 54 19.22 -3.39 6.84
C ALA A 54 17.98 -2.48 6.70
N LEU A 55 18.03 -1.48 5.80
CA LEU A 55 16.88 -0.63 5.51
C LEU A 55 15.79 -1.39 4.73
N VAL A 56 16.20 -2.26 3.80
CA VAL A 56 15.28 -3.13 3.03
C VAL A 56 14.66 -4.19 3.93
N GLU A 57 15.44 -4.84 4.81
CA GLU A 57 14.94 -5.81 5.79
C GLU A 57 13.88 -5.17 6.71
N PHE A 58 14.17 -3.98 7.26
CA PHE A 58 13.21 -3.23 8.07
C PHE A 58 11.96 -2.83 7.27
N ALA A 59 12.12 -2.35 6.03
CA ALA A 59 11.01 -1.96 5.16
C ALA A 59 10.07 -3.13 4.77
N LEU A 60 10.53 -4.38 4.87
CA LEU A 60 9.70 -5.58 4.69
C LEU A 60 9.04 -6.06 6.00
N VAL A 61 9.73 -5.93 7.14
CA VAL A 61 9.18 -6.35 8.45
C VAL A 61 8.10 -5.40 8.96
N VAL A 62 8.28 -4.08 8.82
CA VAL A 62 7.31 -3.07 9.28
C VAL A 62 5.89 -3.26 8.70
N PRO A 63 5.66 -3.40 7.38
CA PRO A 63 4.31 -3.58 6.85
C PRO A 63 3.68 -4.91 7.29
N LEU A 64 4.46 -5.97 7.47
CA LEU A 64 3.98 -7.25 8.01
C LEU A 64 3.54 -7.10 9.48
N LEU A 65 4.35 -6.44 10.30
CA LEU A 65 4.04 -6.17 11.70
C LEU A 65 2.83 -5.23 11.84
N ALA A 66 2.72 -4.20 10.99
CA ALA A 66 1.58 -3.29 10.96
C ALA A 66 0.29 -4.03 10.57
N LEU A 67 0.34 -4.91 9.57
CA LEU A 67 -0.78 -5.76 9.17
C LEU A 67 -1.25 -6.64 10.33
N LEU A 68 -0.32 -7.29 11.04
CA LEU A 68 -0.63 -8.10 12.23
C LEU A 68 -1.24 -7.26 13.36
N LEU A 69 -0.70 -6.07 13.62
CA LEU A 69 -1.21 -5.16 14.65
C LEU A 69 -2.64 -4.71 14.35
N PHE A 70 -2.90 -4.24 13.13
CA PHE A 70 -4.25 -3.85 12.72
C PHE A 70 -5.22 -5.04 12.69
N ALA A 71 -4.74 -6.25 12.39
CA ALA A 71 -5.55 -7.47 12.46
C ALA A 71 -6.05 -7.74 13.88
N ILE A 72 -5.16 -7.66 14.87
CA ILE A 72 -5.49 -7.85 16.29
C ILE A 72 -6.48 -6.77 16.76
N ILE A 73 -6.23 -5.50 16.41
CA ILE A 73 -7.11 -4.37 16.76
C ILE A 73 -8.51 -4.56 16.15
N GLN A 74 -8.59 -4.88 14.85
CA GLN A 74 -9.87 -5.10 14.17
C GLN A 74 -10.62 -6.31 14.75
N TYR A 75 -9.91 -7.40 15.07
CA TYR A 75 -10.52 -8.56 15.73
C TYR A 75 -11.06 -8.21 17.12
N GLY A 76 -10.37 -7.35 17.89
CA GLY A 76 -10.87 -6.81 19.15
C GLY A 76 -12.21 -6.10 19.02
N PHE A 77 -12.38 -5.25 17.99
CA PHE A 77 -13.67 -4.60 17.72
C PHE A 77 -14.76 -5.59 17.30
N ILE A 78 -14.45 -6.57 16.44
CA ILE A 78 -15.39 -7.62 16.03
C ILE A 78 -15.84 -8.46 17.25
N PHE A 79 -14.90 -8.80 18.13
CA PHE A 79 -15.17 -9.57 19.35
C PHE A 79 -16.07 -8.79 20.32
N ASN A 80 -15.78 -7.50 20.54
CA ASN A 80 -16.64 -6.61 21.34
C ASN A 80 -18.07 -6.57 20.75
N ALA A 81 -18.20 -6.34 19.43
CA ALA A 81 -19.48 -6.33 18.75
C ALA A 81 -20.24 -7.66 18.89
N TYR A 82 -19.55 -8.80 18.76
CA TYR A 82 -20.13 -10.13 18.99
C TYR A 82 -20.67 -10.29 20.42
N MET A 83 -19.93 -9.84 21.43
CA MET A 83 -20.37 -9.89 22.83
C MET A 83 -21.57 -8.97 23.08
N THR A 84 -21.59 -7.75 22.53
CA THR A 84 -22.74 -6.84 22.60
C THR A 84 -23.99 -7.43 21.93
N VAL A 85 -23.88 -7.97 20.70
CA VAL A 85 -25.02 -8.59 19.99
C VAL A 85 -25.52 -9.83 20.74
N ARG A 86 -24.62 -10.63 21.33
CA ARG A 86 -25.00 -11.78 22.17
C ARG A 86 -25.71 -11.34 23.44
N HIS A 87 -25.22 -10.31 24.12
CA HIS A 87 -25.89 -9.71 25.28
C HIS A 87 -27.30 -9.22 24.91
N GLY A 88 -27.44 -8.47 23.81
CA GLY A 88 -28.72 -7.99 23.31
C GLY A 88 -29.72 -9.12 23.02
N ALA A 89 -29.26 -10.25 22.48
CA ALA A 89 -30.10 -11.43 22.27
C ALA A 89 -30.60 -12.01 23.61
N HIS A 90 -29.75 -12.13 24.63
CA HIS A 90 -30.13 -12.62 25.95
C HIS A 90 -31.10 -11.69 26.68
N VAL A 91 -30.88 -10.37 26.62
CA VAL A 91 -31.81 -9.37 27.19
C VAL A 91 -33.17 -9.48 26.51
N THR A 92 -33.20 -9.49 25.18
CA THR A 92 -34.44 -9.59 24.40
C THR A 92 -35.21 -10.89 24.67
N ALA A 93 -34.51 -12.03 24.73
CA ALA A 93 -35.15 -13.32 25.04
C ALA A 93 -35.75 -13.33 26.45
N ARG A 94 -35.04 -12.77 27.44
CA ARG A 94 -35.53 -12.65 28.82
C ARG A 94 -36.75 -11.74 28.92
N THR A 95 -36.72 -10.55 28.30
CA THR A 95 -37.85 -9.61 28.37
C THR A 95 -39.12 -10.17 27.73
N LEU A 96 -38.99 -10.89 26.61
CA LEU A 96 -40.14 -11.52 25.94
C LEU A 96 -40.73 -12.67 26.77
N ALA A 97 -39.89 -13.48 27.41
CA ALA A 97 -40.34 -14.55 28.29
C ALA A 97 -41.01 -14.04 29.58
N LEU A 98 -40.52 -12.93 30.13
CA LEU A 98 -41.16 -12.25 31.27
C LEU A 98 -42.49 -11.59 30.87
N ALA A 99 -42.58 -11.02 29.67
CA ALA A 99 -43.83 -10.53 29.10
C ALA A 99 -44.83 -11.66 28.73
N GLY A 100 -44.33 -12.88 28.51
CA GLY A 100 -45.13 -14.04 28.14
C GLY A 100 -45.74 -13.96 26.74
N ALA A 101 -45.18 -13.14 25.85
CA ALA A 101 -45.66 -12.95 24.48
C ALA A 101 -44.56 -12.49 23.53
N ILE A 102 -44.63 -12.88 22.25
CA ILE A 102 -43.91 -12.20 21.18
C ILE A 102 -44.62 -10.87 20.92
N THR A 103 -43.92 -9.75 21.12
CA THR A 103 -44.45 -8.42 20.85
C THR A 103 -43.77 -7.78 19.65
N ASN A 104 -44.49 -6.90 18.95
CA ASN A 104 -43.94 -6.08 17.86
C ASN A 104 -42.77 -5.19 18.32
N ASN A 105 -42.58 -5.02 19.63
CA ASN A 105 -41.51 -4.23 20.24
C ASN A 105 -40.18 -5.00 20.37
N ALA A 106 -40.13 -6.31 20.07
CA ALA A 106 -38.89 -7.09 20.17
C ALA A 106 -37.68 -6.47 19.43
N PRO A 107 -37.81 -5.89 18.22
CA PRO A 107 -36.70 -5.20 17.56
C PRO A 107 -36.27 -3.92 18.26
N ALA A 108 -37.18 -3.21 18.93
CA ALA A 108 -36.84 -2.01 19.71
C ALA A 108 -36.04 -2.38 20.96
N ILE A 109 -36.44 -3.43 21.68
CA ILE A 109 -35.71 -3.98 22.82
C ILE A 109 -34.30 -4.42 22.40
N ALA A 110 -34.19 -5.16 21.29
CA ALA A 110 -32.90 -5.61 20.76
C ALA A 110 -31.96 -4.45 20.38
N ARG A 111 -32.51 -3.37 19.79
CA ARG A 111 -31.75 -2.14 19.46
C ARG A 111 -31.28 -1.41 20.72
N GLN A 112 -32.15 -1.24 21.70
CA GLN A 112 -31.80 -0.60 22.97
C GLN A 112 -30.71 -1.38 23.72
N ALA A 113 -30.77 -2.72 23.70
CA ALA A 113 -29.82 -3.59 24.41
C ALA A 113 -28.42 -3.71 23.76
N ILE A 114 -28.22 -3.17 22.55
CA ILE A 114 -26.88 -3.07 21.91
C ILE A 114 -26.28 -1.66 21.94
N GLN A 115 -27.05 -0.66 22.35
CA GLN A 115 -26.59 0.72 22.52
C GLN A 115 -25.94 0.92 23.90
N PRO A 116 -25.01 1.88 24.05
CA PRO A 116 -24.47 2.78 23.01
C PRO A 116 -23.35 2.16 22.17
N THR A 117 -22.91 0.93 22.48
CA THR A 117 -21.71 0.29 21.90
C THR A 117 -21.81 0.02 20.40
N LEU A 118 -23.01 -0.25 19.88
CA LEU A 118 -23.27 -0.52 18.47
C LEU A 118 -24.37 0.39 17.91
N ASP A 119 -24.24 0.73 16.63
CA ASP A 119 -25.24 1.47 15.88
C ASP A 119 -26.46 0.57 15.57
N PRO A 120 -27.66 0.89 16.07
CA PRO A 120 -28.86 0.08 15.85
C PRO A 120 -29.34 0.03 14.38
N ALA A 121 -28.88 0.92 13.51
CA ALA A 121 -29.20 0.89 12.08
C ALA A 121 -28.60 -0.34 11.37
N ASN A 122 -27.48 -0.86 11.87
CA ASN A 122 -26.79 -2.04 11.31
C ASN A 122 -27.35 -3.39 11.80
N LEU A 123 -28.35 -3.38 12.70
CA LEU A 123 -29.07 -4.58 13.13
C LEU A 123 -30.14 -4.96 12.10
N THR A 124 -29.79 -5.87 11.19
CA THR A 124 -30.59 -6.15 9.98
C THR A 124 -31.72 -7.16 10.14
N SER A 125 -31.64 -8.09 11.10
CA SER A 125 -32.78 -8.97 11.39
C SER A 125 -32.84 -9.35 12.86
N VAL A 126 -34.07 -9.32 13.39
CA VAL A 126 -34.43 -9.75 14.74
C VAL A 126 -35.47 -10.86 14.58
N ILE A 127 -35.01 -12.11 14.63
CA ILE A 127 -35.86 -13.29 14.46
C ILE A 127 -36.26 -13.77 15.85
N VAL A 128 -37.56 -13.82 16.12
CA VAL A 128 -38.13 -14.27 17.40
C VAL A 128 -39.07 -15.44 17.12
N GLN A 129 -38.92 -16.51 17.90
CA GLN A 129 -39.75 -17.70 17.83
C GLN A 129 -40.09 -18.17 19.24
N THR A 130 -41.36 -18.51 19.48
CA THR A 130 -41.79 -19.16 20.72
C THR A 130 -42.02 -20.64 20.43
N ARG A 131 -41.55 -21.49 21.35
CA ARG A 131 -41.79 -22.93 21.35
C ARG A 131 -42.49 -23.29 22.65
N THR A 132 -43.79 -23.51 22.59
CA THR A 132 -44.55 -24.09 23.70
C THR A 132 -44.10 -25.54 23.89
N ILE A 133 -43.64 -25.87 25.11
CA ILE A 133 -43.17 -27.22 25.44
C ILE A 133 -44.30 -28.00 26.10
N VAL A 134 -44.94 -27.39 27.11
CA VAL A 134 -46.18 -27.82 27.79
C VAL A 134 -46.82 -26.54 28.29
N SER A 135 -48.12 -26.26 28.08
CA SER A 135 -48.71 -25.01 28.60
C SER A 135 -48.60 -24.95 30.14
N PRO A 136 -48.11 -23.85 30.78
CA PRO A 136 -47.72 -22.53 30.23
C PRO A 136 -46.20 -22.34 30.02
N ASN A 137 -45.43 -23.43 30.03
CA ASN A 137 -43.98 -23.50 29.89
C ASN A 137 -43.54 -23.31 28.42
N ASP A 138 -43.42 -22.03 28.04
CA ASP A 138 -42.91 -21.58 26.76
C ASP A 138 -41.40 -21.30 26.78
N ALA A 139 -40.71 -21.59 25.68
CA ALA A 139 -39.35 -21.17 25.43
C ALA A 139 -39.29 -20.12 24.31
N TYR A 140 -38.59 -19.01 24.56
CA TYR A 140 -38.41 -17.89 23.64
C TYR A 140 -37.01 -17.96 23.04
N TYR A 141 -36.93 -18.22 21.73
CA TYR A 141 -35.71 -18.20 20.94
C TYR A 141 -35.60 -16.86 20.22
N VAL A 142 -34.49 -16.15 20.43
CA VAL A 142 -34.19 -14.88 19.75
C VAL A 142 -32.86 -15.03 19.03
N ARG A 143 -32.83 -14.66 17.75
CA ARG A 143 -31.63 -14.56 16.92
C ARG A 143 -31.50 -13.13 16.38
N LEU A 144 -30.32 -12.55 16.57
CA LEU A 144 -29.93 -11.24 16.07
C LEU A 144 -28.87 -11.40 14.98
N GLU A 145 -29.03 -10.68 13.87
CA GLU A 145 -28.01 -10.59 12.82
C GLU A 145 -27.63 -9.12 12.58
N TYR A 146 -26.34 -8.83 12.79
CA TYR A 146 -25.76 -7.49 12.78
C TYR A 146 -24.69 -7.37 11.69
N ARG A 147 -24.69 -6.27 10.94
CA ARG A 147 -23.70 -5.98 9.90
C ARG A 147 -22.54 -5.17 10.49
N PHE A 148 -21.44 -5.82 10.82
CA PHE A 148 -20.27 -5.12 11.33
C PHE A 148 -19.41 -4.58 10.17
N PRO A 149 -19.20 -3.25 10.07
CA PRO A 149 -18.36 -2.67 9.03
C PRO A 149 -16.88 -2.95 9.32
N LEU A 150 -16.12 -3.31 8.29
CA LEU A 150 -14.70 -3.63 8.40
C LEU A 150 -13.85 -2.53 7.77
N TYR A 151 -12.72 -2.22 8.42
CA TYR A 151 -11.71 -1.31 7.86
C TYR A 151 -10.80 -2.07 6.88
N LEU A 152 -10.24 -3.21 7.32
CA LEU A 152 -9.35 -4.06 6.54
C LEU A 152 -10.08 -5.35 6.14
N ARG A 153 -10.63 -5.38 4.93
CA ARG A 153 -11.32 -6.57 4.38
C ARG A 153 -10.40 -7.77 4.21
N PHE A 154 -9.15 -7.55 3.78
CA PHE A 154 -8.20 -8.61 3.43
C PHE A 154 -7.74 -9.46 4.62
N VAL A 155 -7.91 -8.97 5.85
CA VAL A 155 -7.54 -9.68 7.07
C VAL A 155 -8.62 -10.68 7.50
N VAL A 156 -9.89 -10.40 7.21
CA VAL A 156 -11.03 -11.16 7.73
C VAL A 156 -11.69 -11.96 6.60
N PRO A 157 -11.60 -13.31 6.60
CA PRO A 157 -12.29 -14.14 5.62
C PRO A 157 -13.81 -14.17 5.87
N GLY A 158 -14.60 -14.54 4.85
CA GLY A 158 -16.06 -14.68 4.97
C GLY A 158 -16.85 -13.36 4.94
N THR A 159 -16.30 -12.33 4.27
CA THR A 159 -16.84 -10.96 4.28
C THR A 159 -17.56 -10.59 2.98
N THR A 160 -18.67 -9.86 3.10
CA THR A 160 -19.51 -9.44 1.97
C THR A 160 -19.66 -7.94 1.99
N ASN A 161 -19.38 -7.26 0.87
CA ASN A 161 -19.49 -5.80 0.71
C ASN A 161 -18.82 -5.01 1.85
N ASN A 162 -17.59 -5.39 2.20
CA ASN A 162 -16.81 -4.81 3.32
C ASN A 162 -17.43 -4.96 4.73
N THR A 163 -18.42 -5.86 4.89
CA THR A 163 -19.06 -6.14 6.19
C THR A 163 -18.91 -7.61 6.59
N LEU A 164 -18.95 -7.86 7.89
CA LEU A 164 -19.07 -9.19 8.49
C LEU A 164 -20.48 -9.35 9.08
N MET A 165 -21.17 -10.45 8.75
CA MET A 165 -22.44 -10.79 9.40
C MET A 165 -22.16 -11.42 10.77
N ILE A 166 -22.38 -10.67 11.84
CA ILE A 166 -22.32 -11.18 13.21
C ILE A 166 -23.68 -11.76 13.57
N ARG A 167 -23.72 -13.04 13.93
CA ARG A 167 -24.93 -13.75 14.33
C ARG A 167 -24.83 -14.21 15.77
N ALA A 168 -25.80 -13.85 16.60
CA ALA A 168 -25.93 -14.38 17.95
C ALA A 168 -27.38 -14.84 18.20
N ALA A 169 -27.53 -15.85 19.06
CA ALA A 169 -28.84 -16.31 19.47
C ALA A 169 -28.86 -16.63 20.97
N ALA A 170 -30.04 -16.46 21.56
CA ALA A 170 -30.33 -16.77 22.94
C ALA A 170 -31.65 -17.55 23.02
N LEU A 171 -31.75 -18.44 24.00
CA LEU A 171 -32.98 -19.11 24.37
C LEU A 171 -33.25 -18.83 25.84
N TYR A 172 -34.49 -18.43 26.17
CA TYR A 172 -34.94 -18.27 27.54
C TYR A 172 -36.21 -19.10 27.75
N ARG A 173 -36.26 -19.90 28.82
CA ARG A 173 -37.41 -20.73 29.18
C ARG A 173 -38.20 -20.04 30.30
N ARG A 174 -39.51 -19.90 30.13
CA ARG A 174 -40.42 -19.44 31.17
C ARG A 174 -40.64 -20.60 32.17
N SER A 175 -40.21 -20.39 33.41
CA SER A 175 -40.49 -21.26 34.56
C SER A 175 -41.86 -20.98 35.14
#